data_AF-A0A7Y2FPA8-F1
#
_entry.id   AF-A0A7Y2FPA8-F1
#
_cell.length_a   1.000
_cell.length_b   1.000
_cell.length_c   1.000
_cell.angle_alpha   90.00
_cell.angle_beta   90.00
_cell.angle_gamma   90.00
#
_symmetry.space_group_name_H-M   'P 1'
#
loop_
_entity.id
_entity.type
_entity.pdbx_description
1 polymer ?
#
loop_
_entity_poly.entity_id
_entity_poly.type
_entity_poly.pdbx_seq_one_letter_code
_entity_poly.pdbx_strand_id
1 'polypeptide(L)'
;MTQPQLKPADGKLGVLLPGMGAVGTTFIAGALLARRGLGLPIGSLTQMGTIRLGKRTEARSPLIRDFVPLAEMSDLVFGGWDLFHDNAHEAAVNADVLSGEHLHAIKDELSAIKPMESVFFPEFIKRLRGENVKAGADKMELAEAVREDIRRFKRDNGLDRCVAVWCGSTEVFRERTDVHSSLSKFEEGLRRSDPAISPSQVYAYACLREEVSYANGAPHLTAGDVPALLELSQETQTPVSGKDFKTGQTLMKTILAPGLRARMLGVRGWFSTNILGNRDGEVLDDPESFKSKEVSKLGVLETILQPHLHPELYADMYHKVRINYYPPRGDQKEGWDNIDIFGWLGYPMQIKVDFLCRDSILAAPLVLDLALLMDLSHRAGFSGIQEWLSFYYKSPIVPEGLYAENNLFVQLGKLKNTLRWMQGEELITHLGREYYD
;
A
#
# COMPACT_ATOMS: atom_id res chain seq x y z
N MET A 1 -10.64 -24.08 9.07
CA MET A 1 -11.14 -23.19 8.00
C MET A 1 -11.16 -23.98 6.72
N THR A 2 -12.29 -23.98 6.02
CA THR A 2 -12.41 -24.67 4.71
C THR A 2 -11.57 -23.96 3.68
N GLN A 3 -10.80 -24.70 2.89
CA GLN A 3 -9.99 -24.14 1.80
C GLN A 3 -10.89 -23.37 0.81
N PRO A 4 -10.47 -22.20 0.31
CA PRO A 4 -11.28 -21.43 -0.63
C PRO A 4 -11.27 -22.12 -1.99
N GLN A 5 -12.39 -22.01 -2.71
CA GLN A 5 -12.44 -22.41 -4.11
C GLN A 5 -11.85 -21.29 -4.98
N LEU A 6 -10.57 -21.43 -5.32
CA LEU A 6 -9.85 -20.40 -6.06
C LEU A 6 -10.21 -20.40 -7.55
N LYS A 7 -10.85 -19.33 -8.02
CA LYS A 7 -11.11 -19.14 -9.46
C LYS A 7 -9.80 -18.80 -10.21
N PRO A 8 -9.62 -19.26 -11.46
CA PRO A 8 -8.45 -18.92 -12.28
C PRO A 8 -8.40 -17.41 -12.57
N ALA A 9 -7.22 -16.91 -12.95
CA ALA A 9 -6.99 -15.50 -13.30
C ALA A 9 -7.30 -15.23 -14.79
N ASP A 10 -8.41 -15.75 -15.30
CA ASP A 10 -8.77 -15.65 -16.72
C ASP A 10 -9.08 -14.20 -17.14
N GLY A 11 -8.77 -13.90 -18.39
CA GLY A 11 -9.01 -12.60 -19.00
C GLY A 11 -8.14 -11.47 -18.44
N LYS A 12 -8.39 -10.25 -18.93
CA LYS A 12 -7.64 -9.06 -18.56
C LYS A 12 -8.01 -8.57 -17.16
N LEU A 13 -7.03 -8.01 -16.46
CA LEU A 13 -7.20 -7.35 -15.16
C LEU A 13 -7.04 -5.84 -15.31
N GLY A 14 -8.10 -5.10 -15.03
CA GLY A 14 -8.02 -3.64 -14.91
C GLY A 14 -7.33 -3.21 -13.61
N VAL A 15 -6.32 -2.37 -13.71
CA VAL A 15 -5.65 -1.74 -12.55
C VAL A 15 -5.94 -0.24 -12.59
N LEU A 16 -6.75 0.21 -11.62
CA LEU A 16 -7.22 1.57 -11.49
C LEU A 16 -6.41 2.32 -10.42
N LEU A 17 -5.85 3.47 -10.78
CA LEU A 17 -4.98 4.25 -9.90
C LEU A 17 -5.60 5.63 -9.61
N PRO A 18 -6.25 5.82 -8.44
CA PRO A 18 -6.51 7.16 -7.93
C PRO A 18 -5.17 7.83 -7.61
N GLY A 19 -4.74 8.77 -8.46
CA GLY A 19 -3.40 9.36 -8.49
C GLY A 19 -2.48 8.65 -9.48
N MET A 20 -2.30 9.24 -10.67
CA MET A 20 -1.35 8.85 -11.70
C MET A 20 -0.09 9.73 -11.70
N GLY A 21 0.39 10.08 -10.49
CA GLY A 21 1.65 10.78 -10.28
C GLY A 21 2.87 9.84 -10.29
N ALA A 22 3.96 10.25 -9.64
CA ALA A 22 5.26 9.57 -9.68
C ALA A 22 5.20 8.05 -9.38
N VAL A 23 4.51 7.63 -8.31
CA VAL A 23 4.38 6.20 -7.96
C VAL A 23 3.58 5.46 -9.03
N GLY A 24 2.42 5.99 -9.43
CA GLY A 24 1.53 5.36 -10.39
C GLY A 24 2.18 5.17 -11.75
N THR A 25 2.85 6.20 -12.28
CA THR A 25 3.54 6.12 -13.57
C THR A 25 4.81 5.28 -13.52
N THR A 26 5.55 5.29 -12.41
CA THR A 26 6.71 4.38 -12.22
C THR A 26 6.25 2.92 -12.22
N PHE A 27 5.12 2.62 -11.57
CA PHE A 27 4.51 1.29 -11.60
C PHE A 27 4.10 0.88 -13.02
N ILE A 28 3.31 1.72 -13.72
CA ILE A 28 2.87 1.42 -15.09
C ILE A 28 4.08 1.19 -15.99
N ALA A 29 5.04 2.11 -15.99
CA ALA A 29 6.24 2.02 -16.81
C ALA A 29 7.07 0.76 -16.48
N GLY A 30 7.27 0.46 -15.20
CA GLY A 30 7.98 -0.74 -14.74
C GLY A 30 7.31 -2.04 -15.20
N ALA A 31 5.98 -2.12 -15.12
CA ALA A 31 5.22 -3.27 -15.61
C ALA A 31 5.32 -3.42 -17.14
N LEU A 32 5.21 -2.33 -17.90
CA LEU A 32 5.34 -2.34 -19.36
C LEU A 32 6.73 -2.79 -19.81
N LEU A 33 7.79 -2.31 -19.16
CA LEU A 33 9.17 -2.70 -19.42
C LEU A 33 9.41 -4.18 -19.09
N ALA A 34 8.97 -4.63 -17.92
CA ALA A 34 9.14 -6.01 -17.48
C ALA A 34 8.42 -6.99 -18.40
N ARG A 35 7.18 -6.66 -18.81
CA ARG A 35 6.41 -7.44 -19.78
C ARG A 35 7.12 -7.56 -21.14
N ARG A 36 7.89 -6.56 -21.56
CA ARG A 36 8.70 -6.58 -22.81
C ARG A 36 10.07 -7.24 -22.63
N GLY A 37 10.42 -7.72 -21.43
CA GLY A 37 11.74 -8.26 -21.13
C GLY A 37 12.86 -7.19 -21.10
N LEU A 38 12.50 -5.90 -21.00
CA LEU A 38 13.43 -4.76 -20.98
C LEU A 38 13.85 -4.38 -19.56
N GLY A 39 13.37 -5.09 -18.55
CA GLY A 39 13.73 -4.92 -17.14
C GLY A 39 13.19 -6.07 -16.30
N LEU A 40 13.73 -6.23 -15.09
CA LEU A 40 13.20 -7.18 -14.10
C LEU A 40 12.31 -6.43 -13.09
N PRO A 41 11.22 -7.03 -12.60
CA PRO A 41 10.35 -6.45 -11.58
C PRO A 41 10.98 -6.53 -10.17
N ILE A 42 12.18 -5.96 -10.01
CA ILE A 42 12.95 -6.01 -8.76
C ILE A 42 12.16 -5.39 -7.62
N GLY A 43 12.10 -6.14 -6.51
CA GLY A 43 11.36 -5.76 -5.30
C GLY A 43 9.94 -6.32 -5.24
N SER A 44 9.40 -6.87 -6.34
CA SER A 44 8.11 -7.57 -6.32
C SER A 44 8.26 -8.98 -5.76
N LEU A 45 7.57 -9.24 -4.65
CA LEU A 45 7.54 -10.56 -4.02
C LEU A 45 6.77 -11.56 -4.88
N THR A 46 5.68 -11.14 -5.52
CA THR A 46 4.87 -12.07 -6.34
C THR A 46 5.63 -12.54 -7.57
N GLN A 47 6.44 -11.65 -8.17
CA GLN A 47 7.14 -11.93 -9.43
C GLN A 47 8.49 -12.60 -9.25
N MET A 48 9.24 -12.24 -8.21
CA MET A 48 10.61 -12.74 -8.00
C MET A 48 10.76 -13.64 -6.77
N GLY A 49 9.79 -13.63 -5.86
CA GLY A 49 9.85 -14.41 -4.64
C GLY A 49 9.54 -15.88 -4.85
N THR A 50 10.17 -16.73 -4.03
CA THR A 50 9.86 -18.15 -3.94
C THR A 50 9.07 -18.48 -2.67
N ILE A 51 8.37 -19.61 -2.71
CA ILE A 51 7.63 -20.14 -1.56
C ILE A 51 8.02 -21.59 -1.30
N ARG A 52 8.61 -21.86 -0.13
CA ARG A 52 8.95 -23.23 0.27
C ARG A 52 7.67 -24.03 0.52
N LEU A 53 7.59 -25.21 -0.06
CA LEU A 53 6.55 -26.22 0.19
C LEU A 53 7.20 -27.42 0.87
N GLY A 54 6.46 -28.08 1.78
CA GLY A 54 6.94 -29.27 2.47
C GLY A 54 8.27 -29.10 3.21
N LYS A 55 9.01 -30.21 3.30
CA LYS A 55 10.30 -30.31 4.00
C LYS A 55 11.42 -29.63 3.21
N ARG A 56 12.44 -29.14 3.93
CA ARG A 56 13.66 -28.54 3.32
C ARG A 56 14.40 -29.51 2.40
N THR A 57 14.34 -30.81 2.70
CA THR A 57 14.98 -31.88 1.93
C THR A 57 14.29 -32.19 0.61
N GLU A 58 13.04 -31.75 0.41
CA GLU A 58 12.30 -31.96 -0.85
C GLU A 58 12.68 -30.93 -1.93
N ALA A 59 13.40 -29.86 -1.56
CA ALA A 59 13.80 -28.78 -2.46
C ALA A 59 12.65 -28.13 -3.26
N ARG A 60 11.40 -28.22 -2.76
CA ARG A 60 10.22 -27.61 -3.39
C ARG A 60 10.13 -26.14 -3.02
N SER A 61 10.59 -25.26 -3.90
CA SER A 61 10.53 -23.81 -3.71
C SER A 61 10.18 -23.09 -5.03
N PRO A 62 8.98 -23.32 -5.59
CA PRO A 62 8.54 -22.63 -6.80
C PRO A 62 8.51 -21.11 -6.61
N LEU A 63 8.51 -20.38 -7.73
CA LEU A 63 8.17 -18.97 -7.72
C LEU A 63 6.71 -18.81 -7.28
N ILE A 64 6.41 -17.71 -6.59
CA ILE A 64 5.05 -17.43 -6.10
C ILE A 64 4.07 -17.34 -7.27
N ARG A 65 4.43 -16.65 -8.35
CA ARG A 65 3.62 -16.56 -9.57
C ARG A 65 3.34 -17.90 -10.26
N ASP A 66 4.21 -18.91 -10.07
CA ASP A 66 4.02 -20.25 -10.64
C ASP A 66 3.21 -21.15 -9.68
N PHE A 67 3.04 -20.72 -8.42
CA PHE A 67 2.37 -21.48 -7.37
C PHE A 67 0.90 -21.08 -7.20
N VAL A 68 0.57 -19.80 -7.34
CA VAL A 68 -0.80 -19.30 -7.27
C VAL A 68 -1.20 -18.65 -8.61
N PRO A 69 -2.47 -18.81 -9.06
CA PRO A 69 -2.94 -18.23 -10.32
C PRO A 69 -3.09 -16.71 -10.18
N LEU A 70 -2.03 -15.98 -10.51
CA LEU A 70 -2.02 -14.52 -10.63
C LEU A 70 -2.27 -14.12 -12.08
N ALA A 71 -2.78 -12.91 -12.31
CA ALA A 71 -2.82 -12.35 -13.65
C ALA A 71 -1.39 -12.13 -14.17
N GLU A 72 -1.15 -12.44 -15.45
CA GLU A 72 0.14 -12.16 -16.08
C GLU A 72 0.29 -10.66 -16.34
N MET A 73 1.53 -10.18 -16.42
CA MET A 73 1.77 -8.77 -16.74
C MET A 73 1.19 -8.35 -18.09
N SER A 74 1.07 -9.29 -19.04
CA SER A 74 0.43 -9.08 -20.35
C SER A 74 -1.07 -8.85 -20.28
N ASP A 75 -1.71 -9.28 -19.20
CA ASP A 75 -3.15 -9.17 -19.02
C ASP A 75 -3.55 -7.91 -18.25
N LEU A 76 -2.58 -7.12 -17.77
CA LEU A 76 -2.82 -5.88 -17.05
C LEU A 76 -3.23 -4.76 -18.02
N VAL A 77 -4.34 -4.09 -17.69
CA VAL A 77 -4.80 -2.88 -18.38
C VAL A 77 -4.86 -1.74 -17.37
N PHE A 78 -4.18 -0.63 -17.66
CA PHE A 78 -4.01 0.47 -16.73
C PHE A 78 -5.01 1.60 -17.01
N GLY A 79 -5.59 2.14 -15.94
CA GLY A 79 -6.40 3.35 -15.95
C GLY A 79 -6.26 4.08 -14.61
N GLY A 80 -6.78 5.28 -14.52
CA GLY A 80 -6.71 6.03 -13.26
C GLY A 80 -7.19 7.45 -13.39
N TRP A 81 -7.07 8.17 -12.30
CA TRP A 81 -7.51 9.55 -12.15
C TRP A 81 -6.34 10.42 -11.70
N ASP A 82 -6.29 11.65 -12.19
CA ASP A 82 -5.34 12.63 -11.69
C ASP A 82 -5.89 14.05 -11.81
N LEU A 83 -5.37 14.94 -10.98
CA LEU A 83 -5.69 16.36 -10.96
C LEU A 83 -5.08 17.13 -12.14
N PHE A 84 -4.14 16.52 -12.86
CA PHE A 84 -3.46 17.09 -14.01
C PHE A 84 -3.85 16.35 -15.29
N HIS A 85 -3.73 17.03 -16.43
CA HIS A 85 -4.06 16.47 -17.76
C HIS A 85 -2.95 15.62 -18.38
N ASP A 86 -1.76 15.64 -17.79
CA ASP A 86 -0.58 14.90 -18.25
C ASP A 86 -0.93 13.41 -18.46
N ASN A 87 -0.69 12.89 -19.66
CA ASN A 87 -0.75 11.44 -19.86
C ASN A 87 0.37 10.73 -19.06
N ALA A 88 0.29 9.41 -18.92
CA ALA A 88 1.24 8.69 -18.06
C ALA A 88 2.71 8.83 -18.49
N HIS A 89 3.00 9.12 -19.75
CA HIS A 89 4.38 9.37 -20.21
C HIS A 89 4.84 10.76 -19.80
N GLU A 90 4.03 11.79 -20.01
CA GLU A 90 4.32 13.17 -19.56
C GLU A 90 4.53 13.21 -18.05
N ALA A 91 3.62 12.60 -17.29
CA ALA A 91 3.74 12.50 -15.84
C ALA A 91 4.98 11.69 -15.39
N ALA A 92 5.37 10.63 -16.11
CA ALA A 92 6.60 9.88 -15.82
C ALA A 92 7.87 10.70 -16.08
N VAL A 93 7.91 11.48 -17.18
CA VAL A 93 9.01 12.39 -17.48
C VAL A 93 9.10 13.49 -16.42
N ASN A 94 7.98 14.11 -16.07
CA ASN A 94 7.90 15.16 -15.06
C ASN A 94 8.29 14.66 -13.66
N ALA A 95 8.03 13.39 -13.35
CA ALA A 95 8.41 12.78 -12.07
C ALA A 95 9.93 12.52 -11.95
N ASP A 96 10.66 12.43 -13.06
CA ASP A 96 12.12 12.22 -13.13
C ASP A 96 12.62 11.03 -12.28
N VAL A 97 11.87 9.94 -12.29
CA VAL A 97 12.20 8.71 -11.54
C VAL A 97 12.99 7.72 -12.43
N LEU A 98 12.49 7.47 -13.63
CA LEU A 98 13.07 6.55 -14.62
C LEU A 98 13.86 7.33 -15.67
N SER A 99 14.90 6.73 -16.23
CA SER A 99 15.68 7.35 -17.30
C SER A 99 14.85 7.54 -18.58
N GLY A 100 15.21 8.56 -19.36
CA GLY A 100 14.58 8.81 -20.67
C GLY A 100 14.66 7.63 -21.64
N GLU A 101 15.73 6.83 -21.58
CA GLU A 101 15.88 5.60 -22.38
C GLU A 101 14.80 4.57 -22.05
N HIS A 102 14.54 4.34 -20.76
CA HIS A 102 13.47 3.44 -20.33
C HIS A 102 12.10 3.94 -20.80
N LEU A 103 11.82 5.23 -20.64
CA LEU A 103 10.52 5.81 -21.05
C LEU A 103 10.35 5.80 -22.57
N HIS A 104 11.41 6.05 -23.33
CA HIS A 104 11.37 6.01 -24.80
C HIS A 104 10.95 4.65 -25.33
N ALA A 105 11.44 3.56 -24.72
CA ALA A 105 11.16 2.19 -25.15
C ALA A 105 9.67 1.78 -25.02
N ILE A 106 8.88 2.51 -24.23
CA ILE A 106 7.45 2.25 -23.98
C ILE A 106 6.55 3.46 -24.26
N LYS A 107 7.08 4.50 -24.91
CA LYS A 107 6.44 5.82 -25.05
C LYS A 107 5.02 5.73 -25.62
N ASP A 108 4.82 5.00 -26.71
CA ASP A 108 3.53 4.96 -27.41
C ASP A 108 2.41 4.41 -26.52
N GLU A 109 2.69 3.31 -25.83
CA GLU A 109 1.73 2.66 -24.94
C GLU A 109 1.52 3.45 -23.65
N LEU A 110 2.58 4.01 -23.09
CA LEU A 110 2.49 4.83 -21.89
C LEU A 110 1.73 6.15 -22.15
N SER A 111 1.92 6.77 -23.32
CA SER A 111 1.21 8.01 -23.70
C SER A 111 -0.27 7.79 -24.01
N ALA A 112 -0.67 6.56 -24.34
CA ALA A 112 -2.07 6.21 -24.59
C ALA A 112 -2.90 6.20 -23.29
N ILE A 113 -2.26 6.07 -22.13
CA ILE A 113 -2.91 6.03 -20.82
C ILE A 113 -3.09 7.46 -20.33
N LYS A 114 -4.33 7.96 -20.40
CA LYS A 114 -4.70 9.32 -20.00
C LYS A 114 -5.47 9.30 -18.68
N PRO A 115 -5.20 10.21 -17.75
CA PRO A 115 -5.95 10.29 -16.50
C PRO A 115 -7.39 10.74 -16.77
N MET A 116 -8.33 10.11 -16.08
CA MET A 116 -9.70 10.58 -15.94
C MET A 116 -9.74 11.76 -14.96
N GLU A 117 -10.75 12.62 -15.06
CA GLU A 117 -10.97 13.74 -14.13
C GLU A 117 -11.07 13.25 -12.69
N SER A 118 -10.39 13.90 -11.75
CA SER A 118 -10.31 13.43 -10.36
C SER A 118 -11.31 14.15 -9.44
N VAL A 119 -11.77 13.44 -8.39
CA VAL A 119 -12.44 14.07 -7.23
C VAL A 119 -11.42 14.86 -6.40
N PHE A 120 -11.70 16.13 -6.14
CA PHE A 120 -10.78 17.01 -5.43
C PHE A 120 -11.49 17.92 -4.42
N PHE A 121 -11.06 17.85 -3.16
CA PHE A 121 -11.52 18.72 -2.08
C PHE A 121 -10.29 19.43 -1.49
N PRO A 122 -10.09 20.75 -1.74
CA PRO A 122 -8.89 21.49 -1.34
C PRO A 122 -8.57 21.42 0.16
N GLU A 123 -9.60 21.28 1.01
CA GLU A 123 -9.46 21.17 2.46
C GLU A 123 -8.77 19.87 2.91
N PHE A 124 -8.75 18.84 2.05
CA PHE A 124 -8.03 17.58 2.30
C PHE A 124 -6.63 17.56 1.72
N ILE A 125 -6.31 18.41 0.74
CA ILE A 125 -5.01 18.48 0.07
C ILE A 125 -4.66 19.94 -0.25
N LYS A 126 -4.27 20.70 0.79
CA LYS A 126 -4.20 22.18 0.76
C LYS A 126 -3.18 22.78 -0.20
N ARG A 127 -2.11 22.04 -0.52
CA ARG A 127 -0.97 22.54 -1.31
C ARG A 127 -1.04 22.19 -2.79
N LEU A 128 -2.11 21.53 -3.24
CA LEU A 128 -2.32 21.23 -4.65
C LEU A 128 -3.42 22.09 -5.25
N ARG A 129 -3.33 22.30 -6.56
CA ARG A 129 -4.40 22.83 -7.40
C ARG A 129 -4.69 21.77 -8.45
N GLY A 130 -5.97 21.53 -8.71
CA GLY A 130 -6.41 20.61 -9.76
C GLY A 130 -6.97 21.37 -10.96
N GLU A 131 -6.59 20.93 -12.16
CA GLU A 131 -7.08 21.43 -13.44
C GLU A 131 -8.02 20.40 -14.09
N ASN A 132 -7.79 19.12 -13.84
CA ASN A 132 -8.58 17.97 -14.31
C ASN A 132 -9.50 17.44 -13.20
N VAL A 133 -10.53 18.22 -12.84
CA VAL A 133 -11.37 17.97 -11.65
C VAL A 133 -12.82 17.70 -12.04
N LYS A 134 -13.41 16.66 -11.44
CA LYS A 134 -14.82 16.31 -11.62
C LYS A 134 -15.74 17.39 -11.06
N ALA A 135 -16.82 17.68 -11.77
CA ALA A 135 -17.92 18.49 -11.30
C ALA A 135 -19.08 17.61 -10.79
N GLY A 136 -19.74 18.04 -9.72
CA GLY A 136 -20.95 17.43 -9.15
C GLY A 136 -21.57 18.37 -8.12
N ALA A 137 -22.90 18.34 -7.97
CA ALA A 137 -23.63 19.17 -7.02
C ALA A 137 -23.41 18.73 -5.57
N ASP A 138 -23.18 17.44 -5.35
CA ASP A 138 -22.84 16.86 -4.06
C ASP A 138 -21.81 15.72 -4.19
N LYS A 139 -21.35 15.17 -3.05
CA LYS A 139 -20.36 14.09 -3.04
C LYS A 139 -20.93 12.75 -3.52
N MET A 140 -22.25 12.56 -3.52
CA MET A 140 -22.89 11.38 -4.10
C MET A 140 -22.84 11.43 -5.63
N GLU A 141 -23.11 12.59 -6.25
CA GLU A 141 -22.93 12.77 -7.69
C GLU A 141 -21.48 12.53 -8.14
N LEU A 142 -20.51 13.00 -7.34
CA LEU A 142 -19.09 12.72 -7.57
C LEU A 142 -18.78 11.22 -7.44
N ALA A 143 -19.37 10.53 -6.47
CA ALA A 143 -19.26 9.08 -6.34
C ALA A 143 -19.83 8.36 -7.58
N GLU A 144 -21.04 8.71 -8.03
CA GLU A 144 -21.64 8.14 -9.24
C GLU A 144 -20.81 8.42 -10.49
N ALA A 145 -20.19 9.59 -10.61
CA ALA A 145 -19.30 9.91 -11.73
C ALA A 145 -18.05 9.00 -11.73
N VAL A 146 -17.47 8.69 -10.56
CA VAL A 146 -16.37 7.72 -10.46
C VAL A 146 -16.87 6.29 -10.78
N ARG A 147 -18.09 5.92 -10.35
CA ARG A 147 -18.69 4.62 -10.69
C ARG A 147 -18.87 4.48 -12.21
N GLU A 148 -19.35 5.52 -12.89
CA GLU A 148 -19.49 5.51 -14.35
C GLU A 148 -18.14 5.43 -15.07
N ASP A 149 -17.11 6.10 -14.57
CA ASP A 149 -15.75 5.95 -15.08
C ASP A 149 -15.27 4.49 -15.02
N ILE A 150 -15.52 3.81 -13.89
CA ILE A 150 -15.16 2.39 -13.71
C ILE A 150 -15.92 1.52 -14.71
N ARG A 151 -17.24 1.72 -14.86
CA ARG A 151 -18.06 0.95 -15.82
C ARG A 151 -17.63 1.17 -17.26
N ARG A 152 -17.36 2.42 -17.63
CA ARG A 152 -16.84 2.78 -18.96
C ARG A 152 -15.48 2.13 -19.19
N PHE A 153 -14.55 2.24 -18.23
CA PHE A 153 -13.24 1.60 -18.33
C PHE A 153 -13.35 0.08 -18.51
N LYS A 154 -14.22 -0.59 -17.74
CA LYS A 154 -14.50 -2.02 -17.90
C LYS A 154 -15.03 -2.34 -19.30
N ARG A 155 -16.07 -1.64 -19.75
CA ARG A 155 -16.72 -1.86 -21.05
C ARG A 155 -15.76 -1.63 -22.22
N ASP A 156 -15.05 -0.50 -22.23
CA ASP A 156 -14.22 -0.08 -23.35
C ASP A 156 -12.97 -0.99 -23.51
N ASN A 157 -12.57 -1.69 -22.44
CA ASN A 157 -11.43 -2.60 -22.44
C ASN A 157 -11.82 -4.09 -22.37
N GLY A 158 -13.12 -4.42 -22.30
CA GLY A 158 -13.62 -5.78 -22.16
C GLY A 158 -13.15 -6.47 -20.88
N LEU A 159 -13.27 -5.79 -19.74
CA LEU A 159 -12.78 -6.25 -18.44
C LEU A 159 -13.91 -6.78 -17.56
N ASP A 160 -13.74 -8.00 -17.08
CA ASP A 160 -14.61 -8.59 -16.05
C ASP A 160 -14.10 -8.29 -14.63
N ARG A 161 -12.80 -7.97 -14.49
CA ARG A 161 -12.12 -7.81 -13.20
C ARG A 161 -11.36 -6.50 -13.16
N CYS A 162 -11.46 -5.80 -12.02
CA CYS A 162 -10.67 -4.61 -11.73
C CYS A 162 -10.23 -4.58 -10.27
N VAL A 163 -9.09 -3.96 -10.02
CA VAL A 163 -8.59 -3.60 -8.69
C VAL A 163 -8.19 -2.13 -8.68
N ALA A 164 -8.46 -1.45 -7.59
CA ALA A 164 -8.02 -0.08 -7.34
C ALA A 164 -6.87 -0.06 -6.32
N VAL A 165 -5.79 0.67 -6.64
CA VAL A 165 -4.67 0.90 -5.72
C VAL A 165 -4.43 2.41 -5.62
N TRP A 166 -4.71 2.98 -4.44
CA TRP A 166 -4.51 4.41 -4.20
C TRP A 166 -3.03 4.79 -4.25
N CYS A 167 -2.68 5.67 -5.19
CA CYS A 167 -1.34 6.23 -5.36
C CYS A 167 -1.34 7.77 -5.30
N GLY A 168 -2.48 8.37 -4.96
CA GLY A 168 -2.68 9.81 -4.85
C GLY A 168 -2.05 10.39 -3.59
N SER A 169 -2.06 11.72 -3.51
CA SER A 169 -1.45 12.46 -2.40
C SER A 169 -2.06 12.11 -1.04
N THR A 170 -1.24 12.28 0.01
CA THR A 170 -1.68 12.08 1.39
C THR A 170 -2.68 13.17 1.79
N GLU A 171 -3.91 12.75 2.13
CA GLU A 171 -4.92 13.64 2.70
C GLU A 171 -4.58 14.02 4.16
N VAL A 172 -5.07 15.18 4.60
CA VAL A 172 -4.95 15.66 5.99
C VAL A 172 -5.50 14.66 7.00
N PHE A 173 -4.92 14.63 8.20
CA PHE A 173 -5.37 13.74 9.27
C PHE A 173 -6.80 14.09 9.72
N ARG A 174 -7.67 13.08 9.75
CA ARG A 174 -9.03 13.18 10.30
C ARG A 174 -9.34 11.98 11.17
N GLU A 175 -10.12 12.22 12.21
CA GLU A 175 -10.69 11.16 13.06
C GLU A 175 -12.06 10.76 12.54
N ARG A 176 -12.51 9.56 12.94
CA ARG A 176 -13.86 9.09 12.64
C ARG A 176 -14.88 10.03 13.30
N THR A 177 -15.99 10.22 12.61
CA THR A 177 -17.16 10.97 13.07
C THR A 177 -18.42 10.14 12.83
N ASP A 178 -19.59 10.60 13.27
CA ASP A 178 -20.83 9.82 13.15
C ASP A 178 -21.18 9.41 11.70
N VAL A 179 -20.83 10.23 10.70
CA VAL A 179 -21.05 9.93 9.27
C VAL A 179 -20.34 8.65 8.82
N HIS A 180 -19.28 8.24 9.51
CA HIS A 180 -18.48 7.05 9.21
C HIS A 180 -19.00 5.77 9.87
N SER A 181 -20.02 5.87 10.73
CA SER A 181 -20.42 4.78 11.63
C SER A 181 -21.27 3.67 10.98
N SER A 182 -21.98 3.97 9.89
CA SER A 182 -22.73 2.99 9.11
C SER A 182 -22.89 3.42 7.66
N LEU A 183 -23.11 2.45 6.76
CA LEU A 183 -23.26 2.72 5.33
C LEU A 183 -24.41 3.70 5.05
N SER A 184 -25.55 3.54 5.72
CA SER A 184 -26.69 4.45 5.56
C SER A 184 -26.34 5.91 5.91
N LYS A 185 -25.62 6.14 7.01
CA LYS A 185 -25.18 7.49 7.40
C LYS A 185 -24.14 8.04 6.44
N PHE A 186 -23.24 7.19 5.94
CA PHE A 186 -22.22 7.59 4.98
C PHE A 186 -22.86 8.03 3.65
N GLU A 187 -23.83 7.27 3.13
CA GLU A 187 -24.56 7.66 1.92
C GLU A 187 -25.36 8.94 2.08
N GLU A 188 -26.01 9.13 3.23
CA GLU A 188 -26.68 10.40 3.54
C GLU A 188 -25.67 11.55 3.63
N GLY A 189 -24.50 11.30 4.22
CA GLY A 189 -23.38 12.23 4.25
C GLY A 189 -22.89 12.59 2.85
N LEU A 190 -22.81 11.64 1.91
CA LEU A 190 -22.45 11.90 0.52
C LEU A 190 -23.47 12.86 -0.14
N ARG A 191 -24.78 12.59 0.01
CA ARG A 191 -25.86 13.45 -0.54
C ARG A 191 -25.87 14.85 0.07
N ARG A 192 -25.51 14.96 1.35
CA ARG A 192 -25.42 16.25 2.07
C ARG A 192 -24.05 16.92 1.96
N SER A 193 -23.12 16.32 1.21
CA SER A 193 -21.73 16.76 1.11
C SER A 193 -21.05 16.99 2.46
N ASP A 194 -21.22 16.06 3.40
CA ASP A 194 -20.65 16.15 4.74
C ASP A 194 -19.14 16.44 4.69
N PRO A 195 -18.65 17.48 5.39
CA PRO A 195 -17.26 17.93 5.30
C PRO A 195 -16.26 16.92 5.84
N ALA A 196 -16.70 15.90 6.59
CA ALA A 196 -15.81 14.86 7.09
C ALA A 196 -15.51 13.77 6.04
N ILE A 197 -16.28 13.69 4.93
CA ILE A 197 -16.03 12.72 3.86
C ILE A 197 -14.96 13.21 2.89
N SER A 198 -13.86 12.46 2.76
CA SER A 198 -12.71 12.85 1.93
C SER A 198 -12.79 12.32 0.49
N PRO A 199 -11.97 12.84 -0.46
CA PRO A 199 -11.91 12.30 -1.82
C PRO A 199 -11.62 10.79 -1.85
N SER A 200 -10.65 10.31 -1.07
CA SER A 200 -10.30 8.88 -1.00
C SER A 200 -11.47 7.99 -0.56
N GLN A 201 -12.35 8.51 0.29
CA GLN A 201 -13.54 7.79 0.72
C GLN A 201 -14.61 7.76 -0.37
N VAL A 202 -14.73 8.81 -1.19
CA VAL A 202 -15.58 8.82 -2.41
C VAL A 202 -15.10 7.75 -3.40
N TYR A 203 -13.79 7.68 -3.65
CA TYR A 203 -13.20 6.63 -4.50
C TYR A 203 -13.40 5.23 -3.93
N ALA A 204 -13.16 5.03 -2.62
CA ALA A 204 -13.36 3.74 -1.98
C ALA A 204 -14.83 3.31 -2.08
N TYR A 205 -15.79 4.18 -1.77
CA TYR A 205 -17.22 3.90 -1.93
C TYR A 205 -17.56 3.51 -3.37
N ALA A 206 -17.12 4.29 -4.36
CA ALA A 206 -17.38 4.00 -5.77
C ALA A 206 -16.77 2.66 -6.22
N CYS A 207 -15.54 2.36 -5.81
CA CYS A 207 -14.89 1.09 -6.13
C CYS A 207 -15.67 -0.10 -5.53
N LEU A 208 -16.01 -0.05 -4.24
CA LEU A 208 -16.70 -1.14 -3.57
C LEU A 208 -18.11 -1.36 -4.16
N ARG A 209 -18.80 -0.29 -4.59
CA ARG A 209 -20.11 -0.36 -5.27
C ARG A 209 -20.05 -0.94 -6.69
N GLU A 210 -18.89 -0.90 -7.34
CA GLU A 210 -18.65 -1.51 -8.65
C GLU A 210 -17.88 -2.84 -8.54
N GLU A 211 -17.89 -3.44 -7.35
CA GLU A 211 -17.23 -4.71 -7.02
C GLU A 211 -15.72 -4.69 -7.35
N VAL A 212 -15.06 -3.55 -7.13
CA VAL A 212 -13.62 -3.36 -7.34
C VAL A 212 -12.91 -3.36 -5.99
N SER A 213 -12.01 -4.34 -5.81
CA SER A 213 -11.18 -4.43 -4.59
C SER A 213 -10.32 -3.18 -4.43
N TYR A 214 -10.12 -2.71 -3.19
CA TYR A 214 -9.48 -1.41 -2.93
C TYR A 214 -8.30 -1.52 -1.96
N ALA A 215 -7.11 -1.10 -2.40
CA ALA A 215 -5.89 -1.04 -1.59
C ALA A 215 -5.46 0.43 -1.35
N ASN A 216 -5.33 0.83 -0.09
CA ASN A 216 -4.93 2.19 0.26
C ASN A 216 -3.40 2.31 0.44
N GLY A 217 -2.72 2.99 -0.50
CA GLY A 217 -1.29 3.24 -0.43
C GLY A 217 -0.83 4.39 0.47
N ALA A 218 -1.75 5.14 1.10
CA ALA A 218 -1.47 6.36 1.85
C ALA A 218 -2.05 6.32 3.29
N PRO A 219 -1.63 7.19 4.23
CA PRO A 219 -1.93 7.04 5.66
C PRO A 219 -3.28 7.61 6.13
N HIS A 220 -4.07 8.22 5.25
CA HIS A 220 -5.32 8.88 5.61
C HIS A 220 -6.46 7.90 5.94
N LEU A 221 -7.58 8.40 6.45
CA LEU A 221 -8.73 7.59 6.92
C LEU A 221 -9.61 7.12 5.74
N THR A 222 -9.58 5.83 5.39
CA THR A 222 -10.31 5.29 4.22
C THR A 222 -10.66 3.80 4.39
N ALA A 223 -11.59 3.31 3.55
CA ALA A 223 -11.90 1.89 3.35
C ALA A 223 -12.05 1.12 4.67
N GLY A 224 -11.21 0.11 4.95
CA GLY A 224 -11.36 -0.71 6.16
C GLY A 224 -11.10 0.01 7.49
N ASP A 225 -10.60 1.26 7.47
CA ASP A 225 -10.59 2.12 8.67
C ASP A 225 -11.93 2.86 8.89
N VAL A 226 -12.93 2.69 8.03
CA VAL A 226 -14.23 3.36 8.12
C VAL A 226 -15.32 2.29 8.24
N PRO A 227 -16.01 2.17 9.40
CA PRO A 227 -17.04 1.15 9.60
C PRO A 227 -18.07 1.07 8.48
N ALA A 228 -18.55 2.22 7.97
CA ALA A 228 -19.47 2.30 6.84
C ALA A 228 -18.94 1.65 5.54
N LEU A 229 -17.65 1.83 5.24
CA LEU A 229 -17.03 1.26 4.04
C LEU A 229 -16.65 -0.21 4.24
N LEU A 230 -16.39 -0.61 5.49
CA LEU A 230 -16.20 -2.02 5.84
C LEU A 230 -17.53 -2.80 5.74
N GLU A 231 -18.64 -2.20 6.16
CA GLU A 231 -20.00 -2.72 5.96
C GLU A 231 -20.29 -2.91 4.46
N LEU A 232 -20.03 -1.89 3.64
CA LEU A 232 -20.19 -1.98 2.18
C LEU A 232 -19.29 -3.05 1.56
N SER A 233 -18.03 -3.16 2.02
CA SER A 233 -17.08 -4.18 1.57
C SER A 233 -17.57 -5.60 1.87
N GLN A 234 -18.29 -5.80 2.98
CA GLN A 234 -18.94 -7.07 3.30
C GLN A 234 -20.20 -7.29 2.44
N GLU A 235 -21.01 -6.27 2.21
CA GLU A 235 -22.20 -6.35 1.36
C GLU A 235 -21.86 -6.76 -0.07
N THR A 236 -20.84 -6.14 -0.67
CA THR A 236 -20.42 -6.41 -2.06
C THR A 236 -19.35 -7.50 -2.19
N GLN A 237 -19.01 -8.17 -1.08
CA GLN A 237 -17.99 -9.22 -1.03
C GLN A 237 -16.62 -8.78 -1.60
N THR A 238 -16.29 -7.50 -1.43
CA THR A 238 -15.06 -6.92 -1.99
C THR A 238 -13.94 -6.87 -0.97
N PRO A 239 -12.71 -7.27 -1.31
CA PRO A 239 -11.55 -7.11 -0.44
C PRO A 239 -11.11 -5.64 -0.28
N VAL A 240 -10.71 -5.27 0.94
CA VAL A 240 -10.02 -4.01 1.24
C VAL A 240 -8.69 -4.24 1.97
N SER A 241 -7.68 -3.44 1.66
CA SER A 241 -6.40 -3.47 2.37
C SER A 241 -5.79 -2.08 2.50
N GLY A 242 -4.87 -1.93 3.46
CA GLY A 242 -4.25 -0.66 3.77
C GLY A 242 -3.51 -0.73 5.10
N LYS A 243 -2.81 0.32 5.52
CA LYS A 243 -2.56 1.54 4.75
C LYS A 243 -1.12 2.04 4.87
N ASP A 244 -0.80 2.97 3.96
CA ASP A 244 0.53 3.59 3.79
C ASP A 244 1.60 2.58 3.36
N PHE A 245 2.09 2.67 2.12
CA PHE A 245 3.09 1.72 1.59
C PHE A 245 4.34 1.65 2.48
N LYS A 246 4.75 0.44 2.85
CA LYS A 246 5.95 0.23 3.66
C LYS A 246 7.22 0.25 2.84
N THR A 247 7.72 1.45 2.61
CA THR A 247 8.96 1.73 1.90
C THR A 247 9.98 2.46 2.79
N GLY A 248 11.20 2.62 2.26
CA GLY A 248 12.24 3.48 2.81
C GLY A 248 12.57 3.22 4.29
N GLN A 249 12.43 4.26 5.11
CA GLN A 249 12.83 4.23 6.52
C GLN A 249 11.96 3.30 7.36
N THR A 250 10.64 3.25 7.14
CA THR A 250 9.77 2.37 7.94
C THR A 250 10.05 0.91 7.64
N LEU A 251 10.37 0.56 6.39
CA LEU A 251 10.85 -0.77 6.05
C LEU A 251 12.07 -1.13 6.91
N MET A 252 13.08 -0.26 6.99
CA MET A 252 14.26 -0.49 7.83
C MET A 252 13.93 -0.68 9.31
N LYS A 253 12.99 0.09 9.87
CA LYS A 253 12.50 -0.11 11.24
C LYS A 253 11.92 -1.52 11.43
N THR A 254 11.08 -1.97 10.51
CA THR A 254 10.46 -3.30 10.57
C THR A 254 11.43 -4.46 10.28
N ILE A 255 12.63 -4.18 9.75
CA ILE A 255 13.72 -5.16 9.62
C ILE A 255 14.55 -5.21 10.91
N LEU A 256 14.92 -4.06 11.45
CA LEU A 256 15.86 -3.95 12.57
C LEU A 256 15.21 -4.20 13.93
N ALA A 257 14.05 -3.61 14.19
CA ALA A 257 13.39 -3.73 15.49
C ALA A 257 13.05 -5.18 15.87
N PRO A 258 12.56 -6.05 14.96
CA PRO A 258 12.39 -7.46 15.27
C PRO A 258 13.69 -8.18 15.63
N GLY A 259 14.81 -7.83 14.98
CA GLY A 259 16.12 -8.42 15.27
C GLY A 259 16.64 -8.03 16.66
N LEU A 260 16.49 -6.75 17.03
CA LEU A 260 16.83 -6.25 18.37
C LEU A 260 15.99 -6.96 19.43
N ARG A 261 14.67 -7.04 19.22
CA ARG A 261 13.76 -7.75 20.13
C ARG A 261 14.07 -9.23 20.22
N ALA A 262 14.34 -9.91 19.11
CA ALA A 262 14.65 -11.34 19.10
C ALA A 262 15.90 -11.68 19.93
N ARG A 263 16.78 -10.70 20.16
CA ARG A 263 17.97 -10.82 21.02
C ARG A 263 17.82 -10.14 22.38
N MET A 264 16.63 -9.61 22.69
CA MET A 264 16.34 -8.86 23.92
C MET A 264 17.34 -7.73 24.19
N LEU A 265 17.73 -7.02 23.12
CA LEU A 265 18.52 -5.80 23.24
C LEU A 265 17.59 -4.63 23.53
N GLY A 266 17.89 -3.89 24.60
CA GLY A 266 17.09 -2.73 24.98
C GLY A 266 17.36 -1.52 24.08
N VAL A 267 16.39 -0.61 24.00
CA VAL A 267 16.47 0.60 23.18
C VAL A 267 16.16 1.81 24.05
N ARG A 268 17.14 2.72 24.21
CA ARG A 268 16.95 3.99 24.92
C ARG A 268 16.34 5.05 24.03
N GLY A 269 16.76 5.09 22.77
CA GLY A 269 16.38 6.14 21.85
C GLY A 269 16.37 5.65 20.41
N TRP A 270 15.39 6.10 19.64
CA TRP A 270 15.35 5.94 18.20
C TRP A 270 15.01 7.29 17.58
N PHE A 271 16.01 7.95 17.00
CA PHE A 271 15.83 9.21 16.29
C PHE A 271 15.83 8.93 14.80
N SER A 272 14.81 9.41 14.10
CA SER A 272 14.60 9.23 12.68
C SER A 272 14.40 10.57 11.99
N THR A 273 15.21 10.89 10.98
CA THR A 273 14.99 12.05 10.11
C THR A 273 14.88 11.59 8.65
N ASN A 274 14.14 12.35 7.84
CA ASN A 274 14.02 12.12 6.41
C ASN A 274 14.20 13.44 5.66
N ILE A 275 14.78 13.37 4.47
CA ILE A 275 14.96 14.49 3.55
C ILE A 275 14.44 14.05 2.17
N LEU A 276 13.51 14.80 1.58
CA LEU A 276 12.95 14.52 0.24
C LEU A 276 12.46 15.81 -0.44
N GLY A 277 12.42 15.82 -1.77
CA GLY A 277 12.12 17.02 -2.58
C GLY A 277 11.01 16.86 -3.62
N ASN A 278 10.41 15.67 -3.75
CA ASN A 278 9.29 15.42 -4.66
C ASN A 278 7.96 15.99 -4.12
N ARG A 279 6.88 15.81 -4.88
CA ARG A 279 5.53 16.30 -4.54
C ARG A 279 5.00 15.74 -3.20
N ASP A 280 5.40 14.53 -2.82
CA ASP A 280 5.05 13.98 -1.49
C ASP A 280 5.69 14.82 -0.38
N GLY A 281 6.96 15.21 -0.55
CA GLY A 281 7.65 16.13 0.37
C GLY A 281 6.96 17.49 0.49
N GLU A 282 6.51 18.06 -0.63
CA GLU A 282 5.82 19.36 -0.66
C GLU A 282 4.48 19.32 0.09
N VAL A 283 3.70 18.25 -0.11
CA VAL A 283 2.44 18.02 0.60
C VAL A 283 2.68 17.78 2.10
N LEU A 284 3.72 17.04 2.47
CA LEU A 284 4.05 16.70 3.86
C LEU A 284 4.69 17.85 4.66
N ASP A 285 5.05 18.95 4.01
CA ASP A 285 5.48 20.15 4.70
C ASP A 285 4.29 20.98 5.24
N ASP A 286 3.04 20.55 4.97
CA ASP A 286 1.86 20.96 5.74
C ASP A 286 1.77 20.18 7.08
N PRO A 287 1.64 20.84 8.24
CA PRO A 287 1.61 20.17 9.54
C PRO A 287 0.46 19.16 9.74
N GLU A 288 -0.71 19.38 9.13
CA GLU A 288 -1.86 18.46 9.27
C GLU A 288 -1.70 17.20 8.41
N SER A 289 -1.15 17.35 7.20
CA SER A 289 -0.74 16.22 6.37
C SER A 289 0.43 15.44 7.01
N PHE A 290 1.37 16.14 7.64
CA PHE A 290 2.48 15.52 8.38
C PHE A 290 1.98 14.65 9.54
N LYS A 291 0.95 15.10 10.28
CA LYS A 291 0.38 14.36 11.43
C LYS A 291 -0.06 12.94 11.04
N SER A 292 -0.69 12.76 9.86
CA SER A 292 -1.05 11.42 9.35
C SER A 292 0.16 10.49 9.26
N LYS A 293 1.30 11.01 8.82
CA LYS A 293 2.55 10.26 8.66
C LYS A 293 3.30 10.06 9.98
N GLU A 294 3.20 11.01 10.89
CA GLU A 294 3.81 10.92 12.21
C GLU A 294 3.16 9.79 13.01
N VAL A 295 1.82 9.75 13.08
CA VAL A 295 1.07 8.69 13.76
C VAL A 295 1.40 7.31 13.18
N SER A 296 1.43 7.18 11.84
CA SER A 296 1.75 5.89 11.18
C SER A 296 3.17 5.41 11.48
N LYS A 297 4.14 6.32 11.64
CA LYS A 297 5.55 6.00 11.90
C LYS A 297 5.88 5.73 13.35
N LEU A 298 5.16 6.34 14.30
CA LEU A 298 5.41 6.17 15.74
C LEU A 298 4.90 4.80 16.24
N GLY A 299 3.72 4.35 15.78
CA GLY A 299 3.10 3.11 16.27
C GLY A 299 3.84 1.80 15.90
N VAL A 300 4.69 1.83 14.87
CA VAL A 300 5.38 0.62 14.37
C VAL A 300 6.31 0.01 15.42
N LEU A 301 7.07 0.81 16.18
CA LEU A 301 7.98 0.28 17.18
C LEU A 301 7.25 -0.28 18.40
N GLU A 302 6.14 0.36 18.81
CA GLU A 302 5.32 -0.06 19.95
C GLU A 302 4.84 -1.51 19.79
N THR A 303 4.26 -1.82 18.63
CA THR A 303 3.72 -3.16 18.32
C THR A 303 4.80 -4.22 18.19
N ILE A 304 6.00 -3.87 17.69
CA ILE A 304 7.11 -4.81 17.53
C ILE A 304 7.80 -5.07 18.87
N LEU A 305 8.20 -4.01 19.58
CA LEU A 305 9.01 -4.07 20.80
C LEU A 305 8.19 -4.43 22.04
N GLN A 306 6.89 -4.10 22.05
CA GLN A 306 5.93 -4.42 23.12
C GLN A 306 6.43 -3.97 24.51
N PRO A 307 6.61 -2.65 24.76
CA PRO A 307 7.12 -2.13 26.02
C PRO A 307 6.35 -2.62 27.26
N HIS A 308 5.04 -2.79 27.15
CA HIS A 308 4.20 -3.34 28.23
C HIS A 308 4.56 -4.79 28.63
N LEU A 309 5.14 -5.59 27.73
CA LEU A 309 5.64 -6.94 28.02
C LEU A 309 7.13 -6.97 28.39
N HIS A 310 7.86 -5.91 28.05
CA HIS A 310 9.32 -5.81 28.22
C HIS A 310 9.71 -4.44 28.79
N PRO A 311 9.19 -4.07 29.98
CA PRO A 311 9.32 -2.70 30.48
C PRO A 311 10.77 -2.30 30.74
N GLU A 312 11.62 -3.22 31.21
CA GLU A 312 13.04 -2.96 31.47
C GLU A 312 13.84 -2.60 30.22
N LEU A 313 13.36 -3.02 29.04
CA LEU A 313 14.04 -2.83 27.77
C LEU A 313 13.53 -1.61 27.01
N TYR A 314 12.24 -1.29 27.10
CA TYR A 314 11.59 -0.34 26.19
C TYR A 314 10.60 0.65 26.83
N ALA A 315 10.25 0.54 28.12
CA ALA A 315 9.25 1.46 28.73
C ALA A 315 9.67 2.94 28.64
N ASP A 316 10.96 3.20 28.80
CA ASP A 316 11.54 4.55 28.75
C ASP A 316 12.12 4.91 27.37
N MET A 317 11.76 4.18 26.30
CA MET A 317 12.29 4.43 24.96
C MET A 317 11.81 5.79 24.43
N TYR A 318 12.76 6.66 24.06
CA TYR A 318 12.44 7.92 23.38
C TYR A 318 12.41 7.74 21.86
N HIS A 319 11.26 7.97 21.21
CA HIS A 319 11.11 7.88 19.76
C HIS A 319 10.83 9.26 19.14
N LYS A 320 11.63 9.65 18.13
CA LYS A 320 11.47 10.94 17.44
C LYS A 320 11.50 10.77 15.94
N VAL A 321 10.54 11.38 15.24
CA VAL A 321 10.49 11.41 13.78
C VAL A 321 10.48 12.85 13.27
N ARG A 322 11.26 13.10 12.22
CA ARG A 322 11.28 14.35 11.45
C ARG A 322 11.26 14.03 9.95
N ILE A 323 10.58 14.89 9.19
CA ILE A 323 10.59 14.90 7.74
C ILE A 323 10.87 16.35 7.35
N ASN A 324 11.83 16.56 6.45
CA ASN A 324 12.24 17.88 6.00
C ASN A 324 12.09 17.93 4.49
N TYR A 325 11.33 18.92 4.01
CA TYR A 325 11.24 19.19 2.58
C TYR A 325 12.51 19.90 2.10
N TYR A 326 13.18 19.31 1.11
CA TYR A 326 14.40 19.84 0.52
C TYR A 326 14.35 19.63 -1.00
N PRO A 327 13.83 20.62 -1.75
CA PRO A 327 13.54 20.49 -3.18
C PRO A 327 14.65 19.86 -4.04
N PRO A 328 15.95 20.19 -3.84
CA PRO A 328 17.02 19.65 -4.69
C PRO A 328 17.16 18.11 -4.70
N ARG A 329 16.54 17.39 -3.75
CA ARG A 329 16.61 15.92 -3.71
C ARG A 329 15.63 15.22 -4.65
N GLY A 330 14.57 15.88 -5.13
CA GLY A 330 13.53 15.21 -5.93
C GLY A 330 13.02 13.92 -5.26
N ASP A 331 12.93 12.82 -6.02
CA ASP A 331 12.54 11.49 -5.50
C ASP A 331 13.65 10.76 -4.72
N GLN A 332 14.88 11.30 -4.68
CA GLN A 332 16.03 10.71 -3.98
C GLN A 332 15.96 11.00 -2.47
N LYS A 333 15.05 10.29 -1.81
CA LYS A 333 14.84 10.38 -0.37
C LYS A 333 16.02 9.82 0.41
N GLU A 334 16.43 10.55 1.44
CA GLU A 334 17.40 10.10 2.43
C GLU A 334 16.70 9.88 3.77
N GLY A 335 16.89 8.71 4.38
CA GLY A 335 16.42 8.40 5.73
C GLY A 335 17.60 8.09 6.63
N TRP A 336 17.74 8.86 7.71
CA TRP A 336 18.79 8.65 8.70
C TRP A 336 18.20 8.28 10.06
N ASP A 337 18.72 7.21 10.65
CA ASP A 337 18.32 6.73 11.96
C ASP A 337 19.53 6.61 12.90
N ASN A 338 19.40 7.18 14.09
CA ASN A 338 20.25 6.89 15.24
C ASN A 338 19.48 6.06 16.26
N ILE A 339 20.01 4.89 16.58
CA ILE A 339 19.39 3.93 17.50
C ILE A 339 20.35 3.70 18.65
N ASP A 340 20.01 4.24 19.82
CA ASP A 340 20.75 4.05 21.07
C ASP A 340 20.26 2.76 21.73
N ILE A 341 21.09 1.71 21.67
CA ILE A 341 20.76 0.39 22.22
C ILE A 341 21.60 0.10 23.46
N PHE A 342 21.20 -0.90 24.24
CA PHE A 342 22.01 -1.43 25.32
C PHE A 342 21.91 -2.95 25.44
N GLY A 343 22.98 -3.56 25.94
CA GLY A 343 23.10 -5.00 26.08
C GLY A 343 23.37 -5.45 27.51
N TRP A 344 24.15 -6.53 27.64
CA TRP A 344 24.54 -7.12 28.93
C TRP A 344 25.04 -6.06 29.92
N LEU A 345 24.59 -6.14 31.18
CA LEU A 345 24.91 -5.19 32.26
C LEU A 345 24.53 -3.72 31.95
N GLY A 346 23.67 -3.47 30.97
CA GLY A 346 23.22 -2.12 30.61
C GLY A 346 24.24 -1.31 29.80
N TYR A 347 25.28 -1.94 29.25
CA TYR A 347 26.31 -1.23 28.48
C TYR A 347 25.71 -0.62 27.19
N PRO A 348 25.88 0.70 26.97
CA PRO A 348 25.31 1.38 25.82
C PRO A 348 26.11 1.12 24.55
N MET A 349 25.41 1.07 23.42
CA MET A 349 25.97 0.97 22.07
C MET A 349 25.07 1.78 21.12
N GLN A 350 25.49 1.91 19.86
CA GLN A 350 24.72 2.63 18.84
C GLN A 350 24.67 1.86 17.52
N ILE A 351 23.53 1.97 16.85
CA ILE A 351 23.37 1.62 15.44
C ILE A 351 23.03 2.91 14.68
N LYS A 352 23.75 3.16 13.59
CA LYS A 352 23.47 4.23 12.65
C LYS A 352 23.02 3.62 11.33
N VAL A 353 21.93 4.12 10.78
CA VAL A 353 21.46 3.74 9.45
C VAL A 353 21.37 5.00 8.63
N ASP A 354 22.01 4.99 7.47
CA ASP A 354 21.82 6.00 6.44
C ASP A 354 21.32 5.29 5.18
N PHE A 355 20.10 5.59 4.78
CA PHE A 355 19.44 4.96 3.66
C PHE A 355 19.02 5.98 2.60
N LEU A 356 19.85 6.07 1.57
CA LEU A 356 19.54 6.79 0.34
C LEU A 356 18.70 5.86 -0.54
N CYS A 357 17.46 6.26 -0.81
CA CYS A 357 16.49 5.46 -1.53
C CYS A 357 15.70 6.32 -2.52
N ARG A 358 14.99 5.66 -3.44
CA ARG A 358 14.01 6.29 -4.32
C ARG A 358 12.64 5.76 -3.95
N ASP A 359 11.76 6.63 -3.46
CA ASP A 359 10.47 6.20 -2.91
C ASP A 359 9.59 5.57 -3.99
N SER A 360 9.57 6.14 -5.19
CA SER A 360 8.77 5.63 -6.30
C SER A 360 9.27 4.27 -6.80
N ILE A 361 10.59 4.04 -6.79
CA ILE A 361 11.20 2.74 -7.12
C ILE A 361 10.85 1.67 -6.08
N LEU A 362 10.81 2.03 -4.80
CA LEU A 362 10.42 1.10 -3.74
C LEU A 362 8.91 0.84 -3.71
N ALA A 363 8.08 1.82 -4.08
CA ALA A 363 6.62 1.71 -4.05
C ALA A 363 6.03 0.99 -5.27
N ALA A 364 6.58 1.18 -6.46
CA ALA A 364 6.10 0.55 -7.69
C ALA A 364 5.88 -0.99 -7.60
N PRO A 365 6.84 -1.80 -7.08
CA PRO A 365 6.62 -3.24 -6.93
C PRO A 365 5.55 -3.59 -5.88
N LEU A 366 5.34 -2.75 -4.86
CA LEU A 366 4.24 -2.92 -3.90
C LEU A 366 2.89 -2.73 -4.58
N VAL A 367 2.76 -1.74 -5.47
CA VAL A 367 1.53 -1.51 -6.25
C VAL A 367 1.22 -2.73 -7.12
N LEU A 368 2.23 -3.29 -7.80
CA LEU A 368 2.06 -4.52 -8.58
C LEU A 368 1.60 -5.69 -7.72
N ASP A 369 2.30 -5.97 -6.63
CA ASP A 369 1.97 -7.09 -5.75
C ASP A 369 0.55 -6.95 -5.16
N LEU A 370 0.18 -5.74 -4.74
CA LEU A 370 -1.15 -5.47 -4.21
C LEU A 370 -2.24 -5.61 -5.27
N ALA A 371 -2.02 -5.13 -6.50
CA ALA A 371 -2.97 -5.31 -7.59
C ALA A 371 -3.25 -6.81 -7.85
N LEU A 372 -2.20 -7.63 -7.92
CA LEU A 372 -2.31 -9.07 -8.18
C LEU A 372 -2.92 -9.83 -6.99
N LEU A 373 -2.51 -9.51 -5.76
CA LEU A 373 -2.97 -10.23 -4.57
C LEU A 373 -4.38 -9.81 -4.13
N MET A 374 -4.81 -8.58 -4.38
CA MET A 374 -6.20 -8.15 -4.12
C MET A 374 -7.17 -8.77 -5.13
N ASP A 375 -6.75 -8.94 -6.37
CA ASP A 375 -7.50 -9.73 -7.36
C ASP A 375 -7.58 -11.20 -6.93
N LEU A 376 -6.46 -11.80 -6.49
CA LEU A 376 -6.43 -13.15 -5.93
C LEU A 376 -7.38 -13.31 -4.74
N SER A 377 -7.37 -12.36 -3.79
CA SER A 377 -8.31 -12.34 -2.66
C SER A 377 -9.75 -12.39 -3.14
N HIS A 378 -10.13 -11.53 -4.08
CA HIS A 378 -11.50 -11.46 -4.56
C HIS A 378 -11.92 -12.78 -5.24
N ARG A 379 -11.06 -13.33 -6.09
CA ARG A 379 -11.29 -14.64 -6.74
C ARG A 379 -11.30 -15.82 -5.77
N ALA A 380 -10.65 -15.71 -4.62
CA ALA A 380 -10.70 -16.68 -3.53
C ALA A 380 -11.99 -16.57 -2.68
N GLY A 381 -12.88 -15.62 -2.98
CA GLY A 381 -14.09 -15.35 -2.21
C GLY A 381 -13.82 -14.65 -0.88
N PHE A 382 -12.67 -13.99 -0.74
CA PHE A 382 -12.39 -13.15 0.41
C PHE A 382 -13.07 -11.80 0.30
N SER A 383 -13.49 -11.25 1.43
CA SER A 383 -14.10 -9.92 1.54
C SER A 383 -13.62 -9.21 2.81
N GLY A 384 -13.85 -7.91 2.91
CA GLY A 384 -13.39 -7.13 4.06
C GLY A 384 -11.87 -7.00 4.14
N ILE A 385 -11.38 -6.81 5.36
CA ILE A 385 -9.97 -6.54 5.65
C ILE A 385 -9.07 -7.72 5.26
N GLN A 386 -8.13 -7.48 4.35
CA GLN A 386 -7.10 -8.45 3.93
C GLN A 386 -5.84 -8.33 4.79
N GLU A 387 -5.94 -8.72 6.06
CA GLU A 387 -4.86 -8.55 7.06
C GLU A 387 -3.56 -9.31 6.68
N TRP A 388 -3.65 -10.36 5.86
CA TRP A 388 -2.49 -11.11 5.37
C TRP A 388 -1.60 -10.29 4.40
N LEU A 389 -2.09 -9.15 3.91
CA LEU A 389 -1.36 -8.18 3.09
C LEU A 389 -0.62 -7.11 3.92
N SER A 390 -0.66 -7.20 5.26
CA SER A 390 0.05 -6.27 6.17
C SER A 390 1.55 -6.14 5.88
N PHE A 391 2.13 -7.15 5.23
CA PHE A 391 3.51 -7.13 4.74
C PHE A 391 3.84 -5.86 3.92
N TYR A 392 2.88 -5.31 3.19
CA TYR A 392 3.08 -4.14 2.31
C TYR A 392 2.79 -2.78 2.96
N TYR A 393 2.31 -2.76 4.22
CA TYR A 393 1.79 -1.54 4.86
C TYR A 393 2.58 -1.13 6.11
N LYS A 394 2.67 0.18 6.35
CA LYS A 394 3.25 0.79 7.56
C LYS A 394 2.27 0.76 8.73
N SER A 395 0.98 0.93 8.43
CA SER A 395 -0.09 0.89 9.42
C SER A 395 -1.17 -0.05 8.91
N PRO A 396 -0.97 -1.37 9.02
CA PRO A 396 -1.93 -2.33 8.51
C PRO A 396 -3.27 -2.17 9.23
N ILE A 397 -4.35 -2.15 8.45
CA ILE A 397 -5.72 -2.13 8.95
C ILE A 397 -6.04 -3.50 9.56
N VAL A 398 -6.72 -3.48 10.70
CA VAL A 398 -7.12 -4.66 11.46
C VAL A 398 -8.55 -4.50 11.95
N PRO A 399 -9.28 -5.61 12.20
CA PRO A 399 -10.56 -5.54 12.88
C PRO A 399 -10.48 -4.81 14.22
N GLU A 400 -11.59 -4.17 14.61
CA GLU A 400 -11.68 -3.48 15.90
C GLU A 400 -11.35 -4.43 17.07
N GLY A 401 -10.54 -3.93 18.01
CA GLY A 401 -10.05 -4.72 19.15
C GLY A 401 -8.83 -5.60 18.88
N LEU A 402 -8.39 -5.74 17.62
CA LEU A 402 -7.15 -6.44 17.28
C LEU A 402 -5.98 -5.45 17.19
N TYR A 403 -4.78 -5.86 17.60
CA TYR A 403 -3.58 -5.06 17.40
C TYR A 403 -2.98 -5.31 16.01
N ALA A 404 -2.36 -4.28 15.43
CA ALA A 404 -1.62 -4.39 14.18
C ALA A 404 -0.27 -5.10 14.40
N GLU A 405 -0.04 -6.22 13.73
CA GLU A 405 1.28 -6.88 13.67
C GLU A 405 2.18 -6.14 12.67
N ASN A 406 3.32 -5.61 13.11
CA ASN A 406 4.29 -4.87 12.28
C ASN A 406 5.65 -5.56 12.11
N ASN A 407 5.86 -6.73 12.73
CA ASN A 407 7.04 -7.54 12.53
C ASN A 407 7.06 -8.10 11.11
N LEU A 408 7.99 -7.61 10.28
CA LEU A 408 8.09 -7.95 8.86
C LEU A 408 8.15 -9.47 8.61
N PHE A 409 8.86 -10.21 9.46
CA PHE A 409 9.05 -11.65 9.28
C PHE A 409 7.80 -12.45 9.64
N VAL A 410 7.04 -11.99 10.65
CA VAL A 410 5.73 -12.57 10.99
C VAL A 410 4.73 -12.30 9.87
N GLN A 411 4.69 -11.06 9.37
CA GLN A 411 3.84 -10.68 8.24
C GLN A 411 4.16 -11.48 6.97
N LEU A 412 5.45 -11.68 6.64
CA LEU A 412 5.87 -12.49 5.51
C LEU A 412 5.49 -13.97 5.69
N GLY A 413 5.64 -14.50 6.91
CA GLY A 413 5.20 -15.84 7.28
C GLY A 413 3.70 -16.02 7.10
N LYS A 414 2.90 -15.06 7.59
CA LYS A 414 1.44 -14.99 7.43
C LYS A 414 1.05 -14.98 5.95
N LEU A 415 1.62 -14.07 5.15
CA LEU A 415 1.37 -13.99 3.72
C LEU A 415 1.64 -15.33 3.02
N LYS A 416 2.83 -15.92 3.20
CA LYS A 416 3.16 -17.19 2.55
C LYS A 416 2.28 -18.34 3.05
N ASN A 417 1.95 -18.39 4.33
CA ASN A 417 1.05 -19.42 4.86
C ASN A 417 -0.39 -19.26 4.36
N THR A 418 -0.88 -18.04 4.14
CA THR A 418 -2.16 -17.80 3.47
C THR A 418 -2.14 -18.36 2.05
N LEU A 419 -1.08 -18.11 1.26
CA LEU A 419 -0.95 -18.67 -0.09
C LEU A 419 -0.89 -20.20 -0.09
N ARG A 420 -0.15 -20.82 0.85
CA ARG A 420 -0.12 -22.29 1.01
C ARG A 420 -1.50 -22.85 1.29
N TRP A 421 -2.19 -22.26 2.26
CA TRP A 421 -3.53 -22.68 2.63
C TRP A 421 -4.53 -22.56 1.47
N MET A 422 -4.46 -21.47 0.68
CA MET A 422 -5.30 -21.32 -0.53
C MET A 422 -5.10 -22.46 -1.54
N GLN A 423 -3.86 -22.96 -1.66
CA GLN A 423 -3.47 -24.03 -2.59
C GLN A 423 -3.53 -25.44 -1.96
N GLY A 424 -3.94 -25.57 -0.70
CA GLY A 424 -4.07 -26.87 -0.03
C GLY A 424 -2.73 -27.47 0.41
N GLU A 425 -1.69 -26.66 0.47
CA GLU A 425 -0.38 -27.04 0.98
C GLU A 425 -0.30 -26.90 2.51
N GLU A 426 0.54 -27.72 3.14
CA GLU A 426 0.76 -27.66 4.57
C GLU A 426 1.39 -26.33 5.01
N LEU A 427 0.94 -25.82 6.16
CA LEU A 427 1.52 -24.61 6.74
C LEU A 427 2.94 -24.87 7.25
N ILE A 428 3.82 -23.89 7.08
CA ILE A 428 5.18 -23.98 7.57
C ILE A 428 5.26 -23.40 8.99
N THR A 429 5.60 -24.27 9.95
CA THR A 429 5.74 -23.93 11.38
C THR A 429 7.18 -23.78 11.86
N HIS A 430 8.15 -24.23 11.07
CA HIS A 430 9.59 -24.24 11.41
C HIS A 430 10.00 -25.11 12.60
N LEU A 431 9.18 -26.07 13.04
CA LEU A 431 9.49 -26.97 14.17
C LEU A 431 10.77 -27.80 13.94
N GLY A 432 10.93 -28.39 12.76
CA GLY A 432 12.14 -29.09 12.34
C GLY A 432 12.40 -30.44 13.01
N ARG A 433 11.50 -30.94 13.86
CA ARG A 433 11.63 -32.30 14.42
C ARG A 433 11.49 -33.37 13.35
N GLU A 434 10.71 -33.09 12.32
CA GLU A 434 10.43 -33.95 11.18
C GLU A 434 11.66 -34.32 10.31
N TYR A 435 12.85 -33.77 10.62
CA TYR A 435 14.14 -34.11 9.98
C TYR A 435 14.99 -35.11 10.78
N TYR A 436 14.61 -35.39 12.04
CA TYR A 436 15.44 -36.17 12.97
C TYR A 436 14.80 -37.50 13.38
N ASP A 437 13.59 -37.78 12.89
CA ASP A 437 12.95 -39.08 12.87
C ASP A 437 13.22 -39.75 11.52
#